data_AF-A0A497VWF0-F1
#
_entry.id   AF-A0A497VWF0-F1
#
_cell.length_a   1.000
_cell.length_b   1.000
_cell.length_c   1.000
_cell.angle_alpha   90.00
_cell.angle_beta   90.00
_cell.angle_gamma   90.00
#
_symmetry.space_group_name_H-M   'P 1'
#
loop_
_entity.id
_entity.type
_entity.pdbx_description
1 polymer ?
#
loop_
_entity_poly.entity_id
_entity_poly.type
_entity_poly.pdbx_seq_one_letter_code
_entity_poly.pdbx_strand_id
1 'polypeptide(L)'
;MPHPAQPLPSTPQQNGASPTFAQIKKARMLVSMLGADFAKTSAHPFFKDLARTAVRPLGQNSTPPDMSRALANLVRRLAEPQQTAATGMTRKAAERSALPQVDPPQEKAADILAQHPALIAKHLIDLPTASQLEALRRLRGQTARQVAAYVAELKK
;
A
#
# COMPACT_ATOMS: atom_id res chain seq x y z
N MET A 1 -24.38 -41.85 -10.17
CA MET A 1 -23.35 -40.80 -10.22
C MET A 1 -23.92 -39.51 -9.64
N PRO A 2 -23.82 -39.24 -8.34
CA PRO A 2 -24.30 -37.98 -7.75
C PRO A 2 -23.22 -36.89 -7.84
N HIS A 3 -23.62 -35.68 -8.26
CA HIS A 3 -22.76 -34.50 -8.38
C HIS A 3 -22.18 -34.05 -7.02
N PRO A 4 -20.93 -33.58 -6.94
CA PRO A 4 -20.42 -32.95 -5.73
C PRO A 4 -21.03 -31.56 -5.56
N ALA A 5 -21.49 -31.30 -4.34
CA ALA A 5 -22.05 -30.03 -3.89
C ALA A 5 -21.06 -28.87 -4.08
N GLN A 6 -21.58 -27.74 -4.54
CA GLN A 6 -20.85 -26.47 -4.58
C GLN A 6 -20.39 -26.06 -3.16
N PRO A 7 -19.20 -25.49 -2.99
CA PRO A 7 -18.75 -25.00 -1.69
C PRO A 7 -19.56 -23.75 -1.30
N LEU A 8 -20.15 -23.80 -0.11
CA LEU A 8 -20.82 -22.67 0.54
C LEU A 8 -19.85 -21.46 0.64
N PRO A 9 -20.30 -20.22 0.36
CA PRO A 9 -19.48 -19.05 0.60
C PRO A 9 -19.20 -18.93 2.09
N SER A 10 -17.91 -18.88 2.41
CA SER A 10 -17.37 -18.73 3.76
C SER A 10 -18.07 -17.59 4.49
N THR A 11 -18.61 -17.90 5.66
CA THR A 11 -19.10 -16.89 6.60
C THR A 11 -17.96 -15.88 6.85
N PRO A 12 -18.22 -14.56 6.75
CA PRO A 12 -17.21 -13.59 7.15
C PRO A 12 -16.99 -13.77 8.66
N GLN A 13 -15.86 -14.38 9.03
CA GLN A 13 -15.36 -14.41 10.40
C GLN A 13 -15.27 -12.96 10.90
N GLN A 14 -16.27 -12.54 11.66
CA GLN A 14 -16.17 -11.39 12.55
C GLN A 14 -15.23 -11.78 13.69
N ASN A 15 -13.93 -11.75 13.43
CA ASN A 15 -12.97 -11.58 14.52
C ASN A 15 -13.31 -10.26 15.21
N GLY A 16 -13.37 -10.26 16.55
CA GLY A 16 -13.83 -9.16 17.41
C GLY A 16 -13.03 -7.84 17.36
N ALA A 17 -12.38 -7.55 16.24
CA ALA A 17 -11.81 -6.26 15.91
C ALA A 17 -12.93 -5.28 15.53
N SER A 18 -12.81 -4.04 16.02
CA SER A 18 -13.67 -2.94 15.60
C SER A 18 -13.66 -2.76 14.07
N PRO A 19 -14.81 -2.54 13.42
CA PRO A 19 -14.90 -2.41 11.98
C PRO A 19 -14.08 -1.21 11.49
N THR A 20 -13.30 -1.42 10.43
CA THR A 20 -12.47 -0.39 9.82
C THR A 20 -13.33 0.65 9.08
N PHE A 21 -12.78 1.83 8.81
CA PHE A 21 -13.45 2.87 8.03
C PHE A 21 -13.98 2.36 6.68
N ALA A 22 -13.18 1.57 5.97
CA ALA A 22 -13.59 0.97 4.70
C ALA A 22 -14.77 0.01 4.86
N GLN A 23 -14.82 -0.76 5.96
CA GLN A 23 -15.93 -1.65 6.27
C GLN A 23 -17.21 -0.87 6.62
N ILE A 24 -17.10 0.25 7.36
CA ILE A 24 -18.26 1.11 7.65
C ILE A 24 -18.82 1.71 6.37
N LYS A 25 -17.95 2.19 5.45
CA LYS A 25 -18.39 2.73 4.15
C LYS A 25 -19.07 1.66 3.30
N LYS A 26 -18.51 0.45 3.24
CA LYS A 26 -19.12 -0.71 2.56
C LYS A 26 -20.46 -1.08 3.18
N ALA A 27 -20.55 -1.13 4.51
CA ALA A 27 -21.78 -1.43 5.23
C ALA A 27 -22.87 -0.39 4.93
N ARG A 28 -22.55 0.90 4.97
CA ARG A 28 -23.50 1.98 4.59
C ARG A 28 -24.00 1.81 3.17
N MET A 29 -23.09 1.58 2.22
CA MET A 29 -23.46 1.36 0.82
C MET A 29 -24.38 0.15 0.64
N LEU A 30 -24.06 -0.98 1.28
CA LEU A 30 -24.89 -2.17 1.22
C LEU A 30 -26.28 -1.95 1.85
N VAL A 31 -26.35 -1.22 2.97
CA VAL A 31 -27.64 -0.84 3.59
C VAL A 31 -28.44 0.11 2.69
N SER A 32 -27.79 1.05 1.98
CA SER A 32 -28.47 1.92 1.01
C SER A 32 -29.02 1.13 -0.19
N MET A 33 -28.28 0.17 -0.71
CA MET A 33 -28.73 -0.66 -1.84
C MET A 33 -29.87 -1.61 -1.45
N LEU A 34 -29.80 -2.15 -0.25
CA LEU A 34 -30.76 -3.14 0.26
C LEU A 34 -32.02 -2.49 0.86
N GLY A 35 -31.96 -1.19 1.17
CA GLY A 35 -32.97 -0.47 1.92
C GLY A 35 -32.69 -0.53 3.43
N ALA A 36 -32.76 0.64 4.07
CA ALA A 36 -32.50 0.76 5.51
C ALA A 36 -33.49 -0.06 6.36
N ASP A 37 -34.71 -0.22 5.87
CA ASP A 37 -35.77 -0.95 6.56
C ASP A 37 -35.55 -2.46 6.50
N PHE A 38 -35.06 -2.98 5.38
CA PHE A 38 -34.71 -4.41 5.25
C PHE A 38 -33.58 -4.79 6.21
N ALA A 39 -32.50 -3.99 6.25
CA ALA A 39 -31.36 -4.30 7.11
C ALA A 39 -31.71 -4.30 8.60
N LYS A 40 -32.67 -3.45 9.03
CA LYS A 40 -33.14 -3.38 10.42
C LYS A 40 -34.13 -4.48 10.80
N THR A 41 -35.02 -4.85 9.88
CA THR A 41 -36.12 -5.80 10.14
C THR A 41 -35.77 -7.25 9.84
N SER A 42 -34.69 -7.48 9.08
CA SER A 42 -34.24 -8.83 8.75
C SER A 42 -33.97 -9.68 10.00
N ALA A 43 -34.40 -10.95 9.94
CA ALA A 43 -34.14 -11.91 11.01
C ALA A 43 -32.65 -12.34 11.06
N HIS A 44 -31.92 -12.18 9.96
CA HIS A 44 -30.58 -12.70 9.80
C HIS A 44 -29.52 -11.88 10.57
N PRO A 45 -28.61 -12.52 11.33
CA PRO A 45 -27.62 -11.82 12.16
C PRO A 45 -26.69 -10.90 11.36
N PHE A 46 -26.27 -11.34 10.16
CA PHE A 46 -25.42 -10.53 9.27
C PHE A 46 -25.99 -9.13 9.00
N PHE A 47 -27.28 -9.03 8.63
CA PHE A 47 -27.89 -7.76 8.26
C PHE A 47 -28.13 -6.86 9.48
N LYS A 48 -28.39 -7.45 10.65
CA LYS A 48 -28.42 -6.70 11.92
C LYS A 48 -27.06 -6.08 12.22
N ASP A 49 -25.99 -6.82 12.04
CA ASP A 49 -24.62 -6.30 12.24
C ASP A 49 -24.22 -5.31 11.16
N LEU A 50 -24.68 -5.52 9.93
CA LEU A 50 -24.49 -4.60 8.83
C LEU A 50 -25.16 -3.25 9.12
N ALA A 51 -26.42 -3.27 9.57
CA ALA A 51 -27.16 -2.08 9.99
C ALA A 51 -26.46 -1.37 11.17
N ARG A 52 -26.02 -2.13 12.17
CA ARG A 52 -25.25 -1.59 13.31
C ARG A 52 -23.94 -0.95 12.86
N THR A 53 -23.23 -1.58 11.93
CA THR A 53 -21.95 -1.08 11.41
C THR A 53 -22.15 0.17 10.56
N ALA A 54 -23.21 0.22 9.76
CA ALA A 54 -23.53 1.37 8.90
C ALA A 54 -23.80 2.65 9.70
N VAL A 55 -24.43 2.56 10.87
CA VAL A 55 -24.76 3.73 11.71
C VAL A 55 -23.54 4.28 12.46
N ARG A 56 -22.44 3.52 12.57
CA ARG A 56 -21.25 3.97 13.30
C ARG A 56 -20.70 5.27 12.70
N PRO A 57 -20.35 6.27 13.53
CA PRO A 57 -19.71 7.48 13.05
C PRO A 57 -18.40 7.09 12.37
N LEU A 58 -18.21 7.57 11.14
CA LEU A 58 -16.92 7.50 10.49
C LEU A 58 -15.99 8.37 11.33
N GLY A 59 -15.05 7.76 12.04
CA GLY A 59 -14.08 8.50 12.85
C GLY A 59 -13.53 9.66 12.04
N GLN A 60 -13.80 10.88 12.51
CA GLN A 60 -13.36 12.10 11.86
C GLN A 60 -11.85 12.05 11.73
N ASN A 61 -11.39 12.13 10.48
CA ASN A 61 -10.10 12.67 10.07
C ASN A 61 -8.93 12.18 10.93
N SER A 62 -8.22 11.14 10.45
CA SER A 62 -6.79 11.07 10.73
C SER A 62 -6.23 12.46 10.41
N THR A 63 -5.79 13.20 11.42
CA THR A 63 -5.16 14.51 11.23
C THR A 63 -4.13 14.36 10.13
N PRO A 64 -4.17 15.19 9.07
CA PRO A 64 -3.18 15.09 8.02
C PRO A 64 -1.80 15.16 8.67
N PRO A 65 -0.84 14.34 8.22
CA PRO A 65 0.50 14.35 8.80
C PRO A 65 1.05 15.78 8.70
N ASP A 66 1.40 16.35 9.85
CA ASP A 66 1.93 17.72 9.93
C ASP A 66 3.31 17.77 9.26
N MET A 67 3.31 18.15 7.98
CA MET A 67 4.50 18.24 7.16
C MET A 67 5.53 19.23 7.75
N SER A 68 5.05 20.25 8.47
CA SER A 68 5.90 21.24 9.17
C SER A 68 6.76 20.55 10.23
N ARG A 69 6.20 19.60 10.97
CA ARG A 69 6.93 18.83 11.99
C ARG A 69 7.91 17.83 11.38
N ALA A 70 7.57 17.23 10.23
CA ALA A 70 8.47 16.34 9.50
C ALA A 70 9.69 17.11 8.95
N LEU A 71 9.46 18.30 8.38
CA LEU A 71 10.51 19.18 7.89
C LEU A 71 11.38 19.71 9.03
N ALA A 72 10.79 20.13 10.15
CA ALA A 72 11.55 20.57 11.33
C ALA A 72 12.47 19.46 11.87
N ASN A 73 11.99 18.21 11.93
CA ASN A 73 12.81 17.07 12.33
C ASN A 73 13.92 16.74 11.31
N LEU A 74 13.65 16.90 10.01
CA LEU A 74 14.66 16.70 8.97
C LEU A 74 15.77 17.76 9.07
N VAL A 75 15.40 19.03 9.16
CA VAL A 75 16.36 20.15 9.31
C VAL A 75 17.18 19.98 10.57
N ARG A 76 16.56 19.58 11.69
CA ARG A 76 17.29 19.28 12.94
C ARG A 76 18.29 18.14 12.76
N ARG A 77 17.91 17.05 12.08
CA ARG A 77 18.81 15.92 11.79
C ARG A 77 19.94 16.26 10.81
N LEU A 78 19.72 17.22 9.91
CA LEU A 78 20.75 17.68 8.96
C LEU A 78 21.72 18.69 9.61
N ALA A 79 21.26 19.45 10.60
CA ALA A 79 22.07 20.39 11.35
C ALA A 79 22.92 19.72 12.44
N GLU A 80 22.59 18.50 12.84
CA GLU A 80 23.40 17.70 13.77
C GLU A 80 24.62 17.13 13.01
N PRO A 81 25.86 17.57 13.31
CA PRO A 81 27.05 16.98 12.71
C PRO A 81 27.15 15.53 13.21
N GLN A 82 27.22 14.61 12.26
CA GLN A 82 27.25 13.15 12.41
C GLN A 82 28.03 12.71 13.67
N GLN A 83 27.35 12.60 14.82
CA GLN A 83 27.85 11.75 15.90
C GLN A 83 27.50 10.34 15.47
N THR A 84 28.55 9.66 15.01
CA THR A 84 28.58 8.22 14.81
C THR A 84 27.85 7.55 15.96
N ALA A 85 26.71 6.94 15.66
CA ALA A 85 25.99 6.08 16.58
C ALA A 85 26.83 4.81 16.81
N ALA A 86 27.84 4.94 17.66
CA ALA A 86 28.50 3.84 18.32
C ALA A 86 27.66 3.43 19.54
N THR A 87 27.40 2.13 19.66
CA THR A 87 26.94 1.40 20.87
C THR A 87 25.50 1.69 21.35
N GLY A 88 24.59 0.74 21.54
CA GLY A 88 24.59 -0.73 21.43
C GLY A 88 23.39 -1.29 22.21
N MET A 89 22.76 -2.38 21.72
CA MET A 89 22.11 -3.46 22.49
C MET A 89 21.50 -4.52 21.54
N THR A 90 22.35 -5.49 21.20
CA THR A 90 22.13 -6.97 21.19
C THR A 90 20.80 -7.59 20.70
N ARG A 91 20.86 -8.32 19.57
CA ARG A 91 20.74 -9.81 19.45
C ARG A 91 20.32 -10.26 18.03
N LYS A 92 21.29 -10.64 17.19
CA LYS A 92 21.62 -12.04 16.80
C LYS A 92 22.42 -12.01 15.49
N ALA A 93 23.59 -12.61 15.58
CA ALA A 93 24.55 -12.79 14.51
C ALA A 93 24.06 -13.78 13.44
N ALA A 94 24.36 -13.46 12.19
CA ALA A 94 24.86 -14.43 11.22
C ALA A 94 26.02 -13.75 10.49
N GLU A 95 27.24 -14.15 10.87
CA GLU A 95 28.50 -13.77 10.24
C GLU A 95 28.58 -14.38 8.82
N ARG A 96 29.06 -13.61 7.84
CA ARG A 96 30.45 -13.77 7.36
C ARG A 96 30.80 -12.74 6.28
N SER A 97 31.93 -12.09 6.55
CA SER A 97 32.71 -11.19 5.70
C SER A 97 32.93 -11.65 4.27
N ALA A 98 32.91 -10.69 3.34
CA ALA A 98 34.06 -10.38 2.48
C ALA A 98 33.85 -9.01 1.78
N LEU A 99 34.76 -8.06 2.02
CA LEU A 99 35.04 -6.92 1.13
C LEU A 99 35.73 -7.45 -0.16
N PRO A 100 36.09 -6.59 -1.12
CA PRO A 100 35.27 -5.74 -1.97
C PRO A 100 35.48 -6.14 -3.46
N GLN A 101 34.42 -6.44 -4.22
CA GLN A 101 34.54 -6.62 -5.67
C GLN A 101 33.80 -5.50 -6.40
N VAL A 102 34.60 -4.67 -7.04
CA VAL A 102 34.23 -3.79 -8.15
C VAL A 102 33.99 -4.69 -9.36
N ASP A 103 32.76 -4.69 -9.90
CA ASP A 103 32.35 -4.90 -11.32
C ASP A 103 30.85 -5.25 -11.40
N PRO A 104 30.16 -5.11 -12.55
CA PRO A 104 29.77 -3.91 -13.32
C PRO A 104 28.29 -3.50 -13.06
N PRO A 105 27.79 -2.35 -13.57
CA PRO A 105 26.47 -1.83 -13.21
C PRO A 105 25.36 -2.48 -14.06
N GLN A 106 24.94 -3.70 -13.73
CA GLN A 106 23.77 -4.32 -14.41
C GLN A 106 22.68 -4.86 -13.50
N GLU A 107 22.95 -5.14 -12.22
CA GLU A 107 21.93 -5.75 -11.33
C GLU A 107 20.94 -4.75 -10.72
N LYS A 108 21.29 -3.46 -10.63
CA LYS A 108 20.38 -2.43 -10.06
C LYS A 108 19.12 -2.20 -10.90
N ALA A 109 19.14 -2.54 -12.20
CA ALA A 109 18.01 -2.31 -13.09
C ALA A 109 16.82 -3.25 -12.80
N ALA A 110 17.07 -4.47 -12.31
CA ALA A 110 15.99 -5.41 -11.99
C ALA A 110 15.28 -5.03 -10.68
N ASP A 111 16.03 -4.56 -9.69
CA ASP A 111 15.50 -4.16 -8.38
C ASP A 111 14.62 -2.90 -8.46
N ILE A 112 14.94 -1.97 -9.37
CA ILE A 112 14.14 -0.75 -9.56
C ILE A 112 12.77 -1.09 -10.15
N LEU A 113 12.67 -2.11 -11.01
CA LEU A 113 11.41 -2.49 -11.66
C LEU A 113 10.41 -3.17 -10.71
N ALA A 114 10.85 -3.59 -9.52
CA ALA A 114 9.99 -4.09 -8.44
C ALA A 114 9.49 -2.97 -7.50
N GLN A 115 9.94 -1.73 -7.69
CA GLN A 115 9.57 -0.59 -6.86
C GLN A 115 8.22 0.01 -7.25
N HIS A 116 7.75 0.97 -6.45
CA HIS A 116 6.50 1.68 -6.70
C HIS A 116 6.52 2.39 -8.07
N PRO A 117 5.42 2.36 -8.86
CA PRO A 117 5.36 2.92 -10.21
C PRO A 117 5.83 4.38 -10.34
N ALA A 118 5.57 5.20 -9.33
CA ALA A 118 6.01 6.60 -9.32
C ALA A 118 7.55 6.75 -9.21
N LEU A 119 8.23 5.86 -8.47
CA LEU A 119 9.69 5.87 -8.36
C LEU A 119 10.33 5.40 -9.66
N ILE A 120 9.76 4.36 -10.27
CA ILE A 120 10.15 3.90 -11.60
C ILE A 120 10.05 5.07 -12.59
N ALA A 121 8.91 5.77 -12.62
CA ALA A 121 8.71 6.91 -13.52
C ALA A 121 9.76 8.01 -13.33
N LYS A 122 10.10 8.35 -12.08
CA LYS A 122 11.18 9.29 -11.75
C LYS A 122 12.51 8.85 -12.37
N HIS A 123 12.91 7.60 -12.19
CA HIS A 123 14.14 7.06 -12.77
C HIS A 123 14.13 7.00 -14.29
N LEU A 124 12.96 6.81 -14.91
CA LEU A 124 12.84 6.77 -16.36
C LEU A 124 13.01 8.14 -17.02
N ILE A 125 12.68 9.24 -16.36
CA ILE A 125 12.80 10.59 -16.94
C ILE A 125 14.26 10.98 -17.18
N ASP A 126 15.15 10.55 -16.28
CA ASP A 126 16.58 10.82 -16.36
C ASP A 126 17.28 10.01 -17.48
N LEU A 127 16.61 9.01 -18.05
CA LEU A 127 17.14 8.12 -19.08
C LEU A 127 16.77 8.58 -20.51
N PRO A 128 17.60 8.26 -21.53
CA PRO A 128 17.27 8.53 -22.93
C PRO A 128 15.98 7.82 -23.39
N THR A 129 15.25 8.41 -24.34
CA THR A 129 13.95 7.92 -24.82
C THR A 129 13.98 6.46 -25.29
N ALA A 130 15.09 6.00 -25.88
CA ALA A 130 15.26 4.60 -26.29
C ALA A 130 15.25 3.64 -25.08
N SER A 131 15.97 3.98 -24.02
CA SER A 131 16.04 3.20 -22.77
C SER A 131 14.72 3.25 -21.98
N GLN A 132 13.98 4.36 -22.06
CA GLN A 132 12.63 4.47 -21.47
C GLN A 132 11.69 3.42 -22.07
N LEU A 133 11.69 3.27 -23.39
CA LEU A 133 10.85 2.30 -24.09
C LEU A 133 11.24 0.86 -23.76
N GLU A 134 12.53 0.56 -23.64
CA GLU A 134 12.99 -0.77 -23.22
C GLU A 134 12.55 -1.11 -21.80
N ALA A 135 12.66 -0.17 -20.85
CA ALA A 135 12.20 -0.38 -19.48
C ALA A 135 10.68 -0.53 -19.40
N LEU A 136 9.92 0.27 -20.15
CA LEU A 136 8.47 0.13 -20.26
C LEU A 136 8.05 -1.20 -20.90
N ARG A 137 8.84 -1.77 -21.82
CA ARG A 137 8.58 -3.10 -22.40
C ARG A 137 8.84 -4.24 -21.41
N ARG A 138 9.79 -4.05 -20.49
CA ARG A 138 10.07 -5.01 -19.40
C ARG A 138 8.94 -5.00 -18.36
N LEU A 139 8.33 -3.85 -18.13
CA LEU A 139 7.13 -3.71 -17.29
C LEU A 139 5.90 -4.20 -18.08
N ARG A 140 5.20 -5.22 -17.59
CA ARG A 140 3.99 -5.73 -18.27
C ARG A 140 2.72 -5.37 -17.49
N GLY A 141 1.64 -5.11 -18.23
CA GLY A 141 0.29 -5.00 -17.68
C GLY A 141 -0.06 -3.60 -17.14
N GLN A 142 -0.71 -3.55 -15.98
CA GLN A 142 -1.27 -2.32 -15.40
C GLN A 142 -0.18 -1.35 -14.89
N THR A 143 0.94 -1.88 -14.39
CA THR A 143 2.06 -1.07 -13.88
C THR A 143 2.71 -0.24 -14.98
N ALA A 144 2.89 -0.81 -16.18
CA ALA A 144 3.41 -0.08 -17.34
C ALA A 144 2.54 1.14 -17.72
N ARG A 145 1.21 0.99 -17.66
CA ARG A 145 0.28 2.10 -17.93
C ARG A 145 0.38 3.20 -16.86
N GLN A 146 0.51 2.81 -15.60
CA GLN A 146 0.67 3.76 -14.49
C GLN A 146 2.00 4.51 -14.60
N VAL A 147 3.10 3.79 -14.87
CA VAL A 147 4.42 4.40 -15.08
C VAL A 147 4.38 5.38 -16.26
N ALA A 148 3.77 5.00 -17.39
CA ALA A 148 3.63 5.89 -18.54
C ALA A 148 2.82 7.16 -18.22
N ALA A 149 1.74 7.04 -17.43
CA ALA A 149 0.96 8.19 -16.96
C ALA A 149 1.81 9.13 -16.08
N TYR A 150 2.55 8.59 -15.12
CA TYR A 150 3.45 9.38 -14.27
C TYR A 150 4.57 10.05 -15.05
N VAL A 151 5.18 9.36 -16.03
CA VAL A 151 6.20 9.96 -16.91
C VAL A 151 5.61 11.10 -17.73
N ALA A 152 4.36 11.00 -18.19
CA ALA A 152 3.69 12.06 -18.92
C ALA A 152 3.35 13.28 -18.02
N GLU A 153 2.99 13.05 -16.76
CA GLU A 153 2.76 14.13 -15.79
C GLU A 153 4.04 14.87 -15.41
N LEU A 154 5.16 14.15 -15.24
CA LEU A 154 6.43 14.75 -14.83
C LEU A 154 7.19 15.46 -15.96
N LYS A 155 6.79 15.25 -17.23
CA LYS A 155 7.33 15.96 -18.41
C LYS A 155 6.53 17.22 -18.77
N LYS A 156 5.38 17.46 -18.11
CA LYS A 156 4.64 18.73 -18.21
C LYS A 156 5.32 19.81 -17.39
#